data_AF-A0A6G9AAX6-F1
#
_entry.id   AF-A0A6G9AAX6-F1
#
_cell.length_a   1.000
_cell.length_b   1.000
_cell.length_c   1.000
_cell.angle_alpha   90.00
_cell.angle_beta   90.00
_cell.angle_gamma   90.00
#
_symmetry.space_group_name_H-M   'P 1'
#
loop_
_entity.id
_entity.type
_entity.pdbx_description
1 polymer ?
#
loop_
_entity_poly.entity_id
_entity_poly.type
_entity_poly.pdbx_seq_one_letter_code
_entity_poly.pdbx_strand_id
1 'polypeptide(L)'
;MQNSYLCLVLGTLSFTLASISPNAASAFEDVNMGSAISVEGGHIVARWDTRGFHHYNIRWSANGGPEKQVERAGDKSFVYLTPYQPGVLYSISVQGCDKNFASSSKCTSWDGASCGNPRNPCTGPIPMPIKSRGGLCLDVDAPNQRVNGGRVQVWACNGSDQQLWSINGGRIVSLAGKCLDAHLPDIHKNGGRIQVWDCNNSAQQNWRQNRLELRNGGGKCLDVHAPMLHQNGGIVQLWQCNGTIQQSWSQPGLL
;
A
#
# COMPACT_ATOMS: atom_id res chain seq x y z
N MET A 1 -9.33 -21.29 -22.63
CA MET A 1 -10.02 -20.05 -22.16
C MET A 1 -9.78 -19.95 -20.66
N GLN A 2 -8.79 -19.18 -20.23
CA GLN A 2 -8.44 -19.01 -18.82
C GLN A 2 -9.30 -17.89 -18.23
N ASN A 3 -10.02 -18.19 -17.16
CA ASN A 3 -10.82 -17.22 -16.43
C ASN A 3 -9.88 -16.32 -15.62
N SER A 4 -10.08 -15.01 -15.71
CA SER A 4 -9.32 -14.01 -14.97
C SER A 4 -9.91 -13.82 -13.57
N TYR A 5 -9.07 -13.88 -12.53
CA TYR A 5 -9.47 -13.81 -11.11
C TYR A 5 -9.14 -12.43 -10.52
N LEU A 6 -10.03 -11.86 -9.69
CA LEU A 6 -9.69 -10.74 -8.79
C LEU A 6 -9.97 -11.18 -7.35
N CYS A 7 -8.90 -11.24 -6.57
CA CYS A 7 -8.89 -11.61 -5.16
C CYS A 7 -8.11 -10.53 -4.41
N LEU A 8 -8.77 -9.80 -3.51
CA LEU A 8 -8.19 -8.61 -2.88
C LEU A 8 -7.77 -8.92 -1.43
N VAL A 9 -6.47 -9.04 -1.16
CA VAL A 9 -6.02 -9.12 0.24
C VAL A 9 -6.10 -7.73 0.83
N LEU A 10 -6.93 -7.61 1.86
CA LEU A 10 -7.44 -6.37 2.43
C LEU A 10 -6.85 -6.12 3.82
N GLY A 11 -5.63 -6.60 4.09
CA GLY A 11 -4.89 -6.31 5.33
C GLY A 11 -4.15 -7.53 5.85
N THR A 12 -3.00 -7.30 6.50
CA THR A 12 -2.27 -8.27 7.32
C THR A 12 -1.78 -7.55 8.56
N LEU A 13 -2.22 -7.94 9.75
CA LEU A 13 -1.83 -7.32 11.02
C LEU A 13 -1.03 -8.32 11.84
N SER A 14 0.16 -7.93 12.30
CA SER A 14 0.96 -8.71 13.26
C SER A 14 1.06 -7.94 14.57
N PHE A 15 0.55 -8.49 15.68
CA PHE A 15 0.51 -7.77 16.96
C PHE A 15 0.73 -8.69 18.17
N THR A 16 1.39 -8.15 19.19
CA THR A 16 1.52 -8.74 20.53
C THR A 16 0.64 -7.95 21.49
N LEU A 17 -0.42 -8.56 22.02
CA LEU A 17 -1.26 -7.92 23.05
C LEU A 17 -0.56 -8.01 24.42
N ALA A 18 0.27 -7.03 24.73
CA ALA A 18 0.75 -6.82 26.10
C ALA A 18 -0.20 -5.82 26.79
N SER A 19 -1.08 -6.32 27.65
CA SER A 19 -2.03 -5.57 28.52
C SER A 19 -3.06 -4.68 27.81
N ILE A 20 -4.33 -5.03 27.98
CA ILE A 20 -5.48 -4.54 27.20
C ILE A 20 -5.86 -3.10 27.59
N SER A 21 -6.01 -2.22 26.61
CA SER A 21 -7.05 -1.19 26.63
C SER A 21 -8.23 -1.72 25.80
N PRO A 22 -9.48 -1.72 26.33
CA PRO A 22 -10.66 -2.17 25.59
C PRO A 22 -10.96 -1.33 24.32
N ASN A 23 -10.22 -0.24 24.11
CA ASN A 23 -10.32 0.64 22.96
C ASN A 23 -9.01 0.71 22.16
N ALA A 24 -8.34 -0.42 21.90
CA ALA A 24 -7.30 -0.49 20.86
C ALA A 24 -7.92 -0.43 19.44
N ALA A 25 -8.83 0.52 19.24
CA ALA A 25 -9.48 0.85 17.99
C ALA A 25 -8.64 1.92 17.29
N SER A 26 -7.50 1.54 16.70
CA SER A 26 -6.80 2.37 15.70
C SER A 26 -5.61 1.69 15.00
N ALA A 27 -5.56 0.36 14.89
CA ALA A 27 -4.50 -0.32 14.11
C ALA A 27 -4.88 -0.62 12.65
N PHE A 28 -6.03 -0.12 12.20
CA PHE A 28 -6.55 -0.30 10.84
C PHE A 28 -6.81 1.07 10.19
N GLU A 29 -5.76 1.84 9.93
CA GLU A 29 -5.89 3.05 9.07
C GLU A 29 -5.70 2.74 7.58
N ASP A 30 -5.20 1.56 7.20
CA ASP A 30 -4.71 1.33 5.82
C ASP A 30 -5.59 0.42 4.95
N VAL A 31 -6.87 0.27 5.29
CA VAL A 31 -7.83 -0.42 4.42
C VAL A 31 -9.22 0.11 4.67
N ASN A 32 -9.87 0.55 3.59
CA ASN A 32 -11.20 1.16 3.51
C ASN A 32 -12.36 0.18 3.87
N MET A 33 -12.15 -0.69 4.86
CA MET A 33 -13.07 -1.75 5.29
C MET A 33 -13.54 -1.60 6.74
N GLY A 34 -13.17 -0.55 7.48
CA GLY A 34 -13.61 -0.39 8.86
C GLY A 34 -13.36 -1.62 9.74
N SER A 35 -12.26 -2.33 9.49
CA SER A 35 -11.96 -3.58 10.17
C SER A 35 -11.46 -3.33 11.60
N ALA A 36 -11.89 -4.18 12.53
CA ALA A 36 -11.52 -4.07 13.94
C ALA A 36 -11.14 -5.45 14.47
N ILE A 37 -10.05 -5.53 15.23
CA ILE A 37 -9.69 -6.75 15.97
C ILE A 37 -9.87 -6.46 17.46
N SER A 38 -10.62 -7.32 18.14
CA SER A 38 -10.88 -7.25 19.58
C SER A 38 -10.67 -8.62 20.24
N VAL A 39 -10.66 -8.64 21.58
CA VAL A 39 -10.73 -9.89 22.35
C VAL A 39 -12.07 -9.93 23.07
N GLU A 40 -12.86 -10.97 22.80
CA GLU A 40 -14.22 -11.13 23.35
C GLU A 40 -14.44 -12.56 23.80
N GLY A 41 -14.95 -12.75 25.02
CA GLY A 41 -15.19 -14.08 25.57
C GLY A 41 -13.94 -14.98 25.60
N GLY A 42 -12.74 -14.41 25.66
CA GLY A 42 -11.48 -15.15 25.61
C GLY A 42 -11.03 -15.56 24.20
N HIS A 43 -11.66 -15.06 23.14
CA HIS A 43 -11.30 -15.30 21.75
C HIS A 43 -10.86 -14.01 21.06
N ILE A 44 -9.97 -14.13 20.07
CA ILE A 44 -9.70 -13.03 19.14
C ILE A 44 -10.87 -12.95 18.15
N VAL A 45 -11.42 -11.75 17.98
CA VAL A 45 -12.50 -11.47 17.03
C VAL A 45 -11.99 -10.50 15.98
N ALA A 46 -12.05 -10.89 14.71
CA ALA A 46 -11.84 -9.98 13.59
C ALA A 46 -13.20 -9.55 13.03
N ARG A 47 -13.39 -8.24 12.85
CA ARG A 47 -14.58 -7.61 12.24
C ARG A 47 -14.20 -6.80 11.01
N TRP A 48 -15.16 -6.62 10.10
CA TRP A 48 -15.00 -5.82 8.87
C TRP A 48 -16.35 -5.28 8.36
N ASP A 49 -16.29 -4.22 7.56
CA ASP A 49 -17.40 -3.68 6.78
C ASP A 49 -17.74 -4.64 5.64
N THR A 50 -19.02 -4.96 5.54
CA THR A 50 -19.54 -5.90 4.55
C THR A 50 -19.85 -5.25 3.21
N ARG A 51 -19.81 -3.91 3.12
CA ARG A 51 -20.16 -3.17 1.90
C ARG A 51 -19.12 -3.37 0.81
N GLY A 52 -19.57 -3.86 -0.35
CA GLY A 52 -18.77 -3.94 -1.58
C GLY A 52 -18.18 -5.31 -1.90
N PHE A 53 -18.30 -6.32 -1.02
CA PHE A 53 -17.82 -7.68 -1.30
C PHE A 53 -18.87 -8.75 -1.01
N HIS A 54 -18.80 -9.85 -1.74
CA HIS A 54 -19.76 -10.95 -1.71
C HIS A 54 -19.26 -12.17 -0.94
N HIS A 55 -17.95 -12.27 -0.72
CA HIS A 55 -17.29 -13.32 0.07
C HIS A 55 -16.03 -12.79 0.74
N TYR A 56 -15.67 -13.40 1.87
CA TYR A 56 -14.47 -13.07 2.63
C TYR A 56 -13.64 -14.32 2.93
N ASN A 57 -12.32 -14.16 2.88
CA ASN A 57 -11.34 -15.16 3.29
C ASN A 57 -10.49 -14.57 4.43
N ILE A 58 -10.45 -15.26 5.56
CA ILE A 58 -9.75 -14.81 6.76
C ILE A 58 -8.69 -15.85 7.13
N ARG A 59 -7.46 -15.40 7.31
CA ARG A 59 -6.29 -16.21 7.66
C ARG A 59 -5.67 -15.75 8.95
N TRP A 60 -5.11 -16.68 9.70
CA TRP A 60 -4.34 -16.32 10.86
C TRP A 60 -3.27 -17.34 11.23
N SER A 61 -2.20 -16.86 11.85
CA SER A 61 -1.14 -17.68 12.45
C SER A 61 -0.79 -17.15 13.84
N ALA A 62 -0.19 -18.01 14.66
CA ALA A 62 0.31 -17.69 15.99
C ALA A 62 1.80 -18.00 16.05
N ASN A 63 2.62 -17.03 16.45
CA ASN A 63 4.09 -17.12 16.51
C ASN A 63 4.73 -17.68 15.23
N GLY A 64 4.20 -17.32 14.06
CA GLY A 64 4.70 -17.83 12.77
C GLY A 64 4.44 -19.32 12.52
N GLY A 65 3.58 -19.95 13.33
CA GLY A 65 3.16 -21.33 13.14
C GLY A 65 2.21 -21.53 11.96
N PRO A 66 1.65 -22.75 11.78
CA PRO A 66 0.80 -23.08 10.65
C PRO A 66 -0.39 -22.13 10.52
N GLU A 67 -0.59 -21.62 9.30
CA GLU A 67 -1.69 -20.73 8.96
C GLU A 67 -3.02 -21.50 8.96
N LYS A 68 -4.04 -20.91 9.57
CA LYS A 68 -5.43 -21.38 9.55
C LYS A 68 -6.25 -20.45 8.68
N GLN A 69 -7.27 -21.00 8.01
CA GLN A 69 -8.13 -20.27 7.08
C GLN A 69 -9.60 -20.53 7.37
N VAL A 70 -10.43 -19.51 7.16
CA VAL A 70 -11.89 -19.62 7.17
C VAL A 70 -12.52 -18.71 6.12
N GLU A 71 -13.57 -19.22 5.49
CA GLU A 71 -14.35 -18.49 4.50
C GLU A 71 -15.71 -18.05 5.08
N ARG A 72 -16.17 -16.87 4.65
CA ARG A 72 -17.43 -16.26 5.07
C ARG A 72 -18.16 -15.66 3.87
N ALA A 73 -19.49 -15.71 3.93
CA ALA A 73 -20.33 -15.01 2.96
C ALA A 73 -20.32 -13.49 3.24
N GLY A 74 -20.62 -12.70 2.20
CA GLY A 74 -20.53 -11.24 2.21
C GLY A 74 -21.42 -10.54 3.25
N ASP A 75 -22.46 -11.21 3.73
CA ASP A 75 -23.38 -10.73 4.78
C ASP A 75 -22.82 -10.90 6.21
N LYS A 76 -21.74 -11.66 6.37
CA LYS A 76 -21.08 -11.87 7.66
C LYS A 76 -19.93 -10.87 7.82
N SER A 77 -19.93 -10.17 8.95
CA SER A 77 -19.01 -9.08 9.27
C SER A 77 -17.98 -9.43 10.34
N PHE A 78 -17.91 -10.68 10.80
CA PHE A 78 -16.97 -11.09 11.86
C PHE A 78 -16.60 -12.57 11.86
N VAL A 79 -15.48 -12.89 12.52
CA VAL A 79 -15.10 -14.27 12.86
C VAL A 79 -14.39 -14.36 14.21
N TYR A 80 -14.75 -15.39 14.98
CA TYR A 80 -13.96 -15.85 16.13
C TYR A 80 -12.80 -16.70 15.62
N LEU A 81 -11.59 -16.33 16.00
CA LEU A 81 -10.37 -17.06 15.67
C LEU A 81 -10.03 -18.05 16.80
N THR A 82 -8.77 -18.12 17.18
CA THR A 82 -8.31 -18.92 18.31
C THR A 82 -8.62 -18.26 19.65
N PRO A 83 -8.69 -19.07 20.73
CA PRO A 83 -8.58 -18.54 22.08
C PRO A 83 -7.37 -17.62 22.19
N TYR A 84 -7.57 -16.48 22.84
CA TYR A 84 -6.53 -15.52 23.13
C TYR A 84 -5.54 -16.10 24.13
N GLN A 85 -4.26 -15.98 23.83
CA GLN A 85 -3.16 -16.33 24.73
C GLN A 85 -2.28 -15.10 24.96
N PRO A 86 -2.07 -14.67 26.21
CA PRO A 86 -1.15 -13.58 26.53
C PRO A 86 0.26 -13.85 26.00
N GLY A 87 0.90 -12.83 25.42
CA GLY A 87 2.29 -12.91 24.95
C GLY A 87 2.51 -13.62 23.61
N VAL A 88 1.45 -14.07 22.93
CA VAL A 88 1.54 -14.67 21.59
C VAL A 88 1.41 -13.57 20.52
N LEU A 89 2.29 -13.62 19.51
CA LEU A 89 2.19 -12.79 18.31
C LEU A 89 1.19 -13.44 17.36
N TYR A 90 0.12 -12.73 17.04
CA TYR A 90 -0.87 -13.17 16.05
C TYR A 90 -0.67 -12.40 14.75
N SER A 91 -0.65 -13.11 13.62
CA SER A 91 -0.76 -12.52 12.29
C SER A 91 -2.14 -12.83 11.75
N ILE A 92 -2.91 -11.81 11.33
CA ILE A 92 -4.28 -11.98 10.82
C ILE A 92 -4.42 -11.23 9.50
N SER A 93 -4.93 -11.91 8.48
CA SER A 93 -5.20 -11.32 7.17
C SER A 93 -6.66 -11.51 6.77
N VAL A 94 -7.27 -10.48 6.20
CA VAL A 94 -8.65 -10.53 5.68
C VAL A 94 -8.62 -10.19 4.20
N GLN A 95 -9.39 -10.91 3.40
CA GLN A 95 -9.56 -10.71 1.96
C GLN A 95 -11.04 -10.69 1.61
N GLY A 96 -11.43 -9.81 0.70
CA GLY A 96 -12.78 -9.68 0.17
C GLY A 96 -12.82 -9.95 -1.33
N CYS A 97 -13.88 -10.60 -1.79
CA CYS A 97 -14.10 -10.96 -3.19
C CYS A 97 -15.45 -10.42 -3.66
N ASP A 98 -15.46 -9.68 -4.78
CA ASP A 98 -16.66 -9.10 -5.38
C ASP A 98 -17.07 -9.89 -6.65
N LYS A 99 -18.32 -10.37 -6.69
CA LYS A 99 -18.90 -11.07 -7.85
C LYS A 99 -19.23 -10.12 -9.01
N ASN A 100 -19.33 -8.82 -8.76
CA ASN A 100 -19.83 -7.84 -9.73
C ASN A 100 -18.72 -7.06 -10.45
N PHE A 101 -17.45 -7.25 -10.07
CA PHE A 101 -16.33 -6.50 -10.63
C PHE A 101 -16.07 -6.80 -12.13
N ALA A 102 -16.54 -7.96 -12.63
CA ALA A 102 -16.63 -8.26 -14.05
C ALA A 102 -17.91 -9.07 -14.33
N SER A 103 -18.42 -9.01 -15.56
CA SER A 103 -19.68 -9.66 -16.01
C SER A 103 -19.73 -11.20 -15.83
N SER A 104 -18.66 -11.83 -15.32
CA SER A 104 -18.57 -13.27 -15.05
C SER A 104 -17.57 -13.66 -13.95
N SER A 105 -17.51 -12.94 -12.83
CA SER A 105 -16.63 -13.33 -11.71
C SER A 105 -17.26 -14.42 -10.82
N LYS A 106 -16.52 -15.50 -10.55
CA LYS A 106 -16.86 -16.52 -9.53
C LYS A 106 -15.92 -16.39 -8.33
N CYS A 107 -16.46 -16.41 -7.11
CA CYS A 107 -15.67 -16.50 -5.89
C CYS A 107 -15.09 -17.92 -5.77
N THR A 108 -13.77 -18.04 -5.72
CA THR A 108 -13.08 -19.33 -5.54
C THR A 108 -12.47 -19.43 -4.13
N SER A 109 -12.24 -20.66 -3.69
CA SER A 109 -11.27 -20.94 -2.62
C SER A 109 -9.89 -20.49 -3.10
N TRP A 110 -9.08 -19.97 -2.17
CA TRP A 110 -7.74 -19.48 -2.44
C TRP A 110 -6.90 -20.45 -3.29
N ASP A 111 -6.29 -19.95 -4.37
CA ASP A 111 -5.13 -20.58 -4.99
C ASP A 111 -3.97 -19.58 -5.01
N GLY A 112 -2.75 -20.06 -4.76
CA GLY A 112 -1.55 -19.21 -4.78
C GLY A 112 -1.12 -18.78 -6.18
N ALA A 113 -1.81 -19.22 -7.23
CA ALA A 113 -1.50 -18.93 -8.63
C ALA A 113 -2.26 -17.71 -9.18
N SER A 114 -3.38 -17.33 -8.54
CA SER A 114 -4.21 -16.16 -8.83
C SER A 114 -3.68 -14.88 -8.18
N CYS A 115 -2.47 -14.93 -7.60
CA CYS A 115 -1.69 -13.78 -7.17
C CYS A 115 -1.27 -12.96 -8.41
N GLY A 116 -2.03 -11.93 -8.77
CA GLY A 116 -1.72 -11.14 -9.97
C GLY A 116 -2.31 -9.73 -9.97
N ASN A 117 -1.49 -8.76 -9.51
CA ASN A 117 -1.48 -7.35 -9.91
C ASN A 117 -2.70 -6.46 -9.53
N PRO A 118 -2.54 -5.24 -8.96
CA PRO A 118 -1.40 -4.64 -8.26
C PRO A 118 -1.58 -4.62 -6.72
N ARG A 119 -2.69 -5.15 -6.19
CA ARG A 119 -3.01 -5.15 -4.75
C ARG A 119 -2.64 -6.46 -4.06
N ASN A 120 -1.34 -6.74 -3.95
CA ASN A 120 -0.68 -7.60 -2.93
C ASN A 120 0.33 -8.60 -3.53
N PRO A 121 1.63 -8.50 -3.21
CA PRO A 121 2.60 -9.55 -3.50
C PRO A 121 2.49 -10.67 -2.45
N CYS A 122 2.24 -11.89 -2.91
CA CYS A 122 2.26 -13.11 -2.07
C CYS A 122 3.67 -13.40 -1.49
N THR A 123 4.70 -12.69 -1.99
CA THR A 123 6.01 -12.45 -1.38
C THR A 123 6.58 -11.13 -1.96
N GLY A 124 6.75 -10.09 -1.15
CA GLY A 124 7.28 -8.79 -1.57
C GLY A 124 6.94 -7.66 -0.60
N PRO A 125 7.61 -6.49 -0.69
CA PRO A 125 7.33 -5.36 0.20
C PRO A 125 5.90 -4.85 -0.03
N ILE A 126 5.17 -4.69 1.08
CA ILE A 126 3.78 -4.19 1.09
C ILE A 126 3.80 -2.73 0.56
N PRO A 127 2.97 -2.38 -0.45
CA PRO A 127 2.85 -0.99 -0.88
C PRO A 127 2.42 -0.10 0.28
N MET A 128 3.16 0.97 0.58
CA MET A 128 2.82 1.91 1.66
C MET A 128 3.00 3.36 1.22
N PRO A 129 2.44 4.32 1.97
CA PRO A 129 2.66 5.73 1.70
C PRO A 129 4.12 6.14 1.87
N ILE A 130 4.65 6.85 0.87
CA ILE A 130 5.91 7.59 0.99
C ILE A 130 5.58 8.99 1.49
N LYS A 131 5.86 9.26 2.76
CA LYS A 131 5.58 10.54 3.43
C LYS A 131 6.73 11.52 3.22
N SER A 132 6.42 12.69 2.67
CA SER A 132 7.30 13.86 2.72
C SER A 132 7.44 14.35 4.16
N ARG A 133 8.61 14.84 4.54
CA ARG A 133 8.80 15.54 5.83
C ARG A 133 8.06 16.88 5.90
N GLY A 134 7.42 17.33 4.82
CA GLY A 134 6.41 18.39 4.82
C GLY A 134 5.04 17.98 5.40
N GLY A 135 4.84 16.70 5.72
CA GLY A 135 3.61 16.17 6.33
C GLY A 135 2.57 15.61 5.35
N LEU A 136 2.89 15.60 4.05
CA LEU A 136 2.03 15.10 2.98
C LEU A 136 2.60 13.81 2.36
N CYS A 137 1.78 13.08 1.60
CA CYS A 137 2.15 11.82 0.96
C CYS A 137 2.41 12.00 -0.53
N LEU A 138 3.39 11.26 -1.07
CA LEU A 138 3.64 11.15 -2.51
C LEU A 138 2.40 10.53 -3.18
N ASP A 139 1.84 11.23 -4.15
CA ASP A 139 0.50 10.99 -4.67
C ASP A 139 0.51 11.08 -6.19
N VAL A 140 -0.09 10.10 -6.86
CA VAL A 140 -0.38 10.21 -8.29
C VAL A 140 -1.72 10.91 -8.48
N ASP A 141 -1.73 12.02 -9.23
CA ASP A 141 -2.94 12.78 -9.47
C ASP A 141 -4.06 11.87 -10.02
N ALA A 142 -5.15 11.76 -9.25
CA ALA A 142 -6.07 10.64 -9.31
C ALA A 142 -6.66 10.34 -10.71
N PRO A 143 -7.00 11.34 -11.53
CA PRO A 143 -7.51 11.08 -12.89
C PRO A 143 -6.52 10.36 -13.80
N ASN A 144 -5.22 10.40 -13.49
CA ASN A 144 -4.15 10.00 -14.40
C ASN A 144 -3.30 8.81 -13.89
N GLN A 145 -3.75 8.10 -12.84
CA GLN A 145 -2.98 7.04 -12.18
C GLN A 145 -2.51 5.91 -13.11
N ARG A 146 -3.27 5.64 -14.18
CA ARG A 146 -2.99 4.55 -15.15
C ARG A 146 -2.46 5.07 -16.49
N VAL A 147 -2.25 6.38 -16.61
CA VAL A 147 -1.87 7.03 -17.86
C VAL A 147 -0.39 7.39 -17.82
N ASN A 148 0.35 7.07 -18.87
CA ASN A 148 1.75 7.47 -19.00
C ASN A 148 1.84 9.01 -19.03
N GLY A 149 2.73 9.56 -18.22
CA GLY A 149 2.83 10.99 -18.00
C GLY A 149 1.89 11.50 -16.90
N GLY A 150 1.14 10.63 -16.22
CA GLY A 150 0.33 11.03 -15.07
C GLY A 150 1.17 11.80 -14.05
N ARG A 151 0.66 12.95 -13.59
CA ARG A 151 1.39 13.86 -12.71
C ARG A 151 1.54 13.23 -11.32
N VAL A 152 2.73 13.40 -10.74
CA VAL A 152 2.97 13.09 -9.33
C VAL A 152 3.03 14.39 -8.53
N GLN A 153 2.44 14.36 -7.35
CA GLN A 153 2.24 15.49 -6.46
C GLN A 153 2.41 15.07 -5.00
N VAL A 154 2.25 16.02 -4.08
CA VAL A 154 1.97 15.71 -2.69
C VAL A 154 0.52 16.01 -2.34
N TRP A 155 -0.07 15.16 -1.50
CA TRP A 155 -1.44 15.33 -1.01
C TRP A 155 -1.57 14.84 0.43
N ALA A 156 -2.59 15.32 1.15
CA ALA A 156 -2.91 14.86 2.49
C ALA A 156 -2.99 13.33 2.53
N CYS A 157 -2.25 12.73 3.47
CA CYS A 157 -2.20 11.29 3.61
C CYS A 157 -3.58 10.73 3.96
N ASN A 158 -4.10 9.81 3.15
CA ASN A 158 -5.47 9.31 3.28
C ASN A 158 -5.63 7.81 2.93
N GLY A 159 -4.53 7.10 2.71
CA GLY A 159 -4.53 5.65 2.44
C GLY A 159 -5.11 5.25 1.07
N SER A 160 -5.38 6.23 0.19
CA SER A 160 -5.91 5.96 -1.15
C SER A 160 -4.88 5.30 -2.08
N ASP A 161 -5.37 4.60 -3.10
CA ASP A 161 -4.57 3.85 -4.06
C ASP A 161 -3.44 4.68 -4.70
N GLN A 162 -3.67 5.98 -4.97
CA GLN A 162 -2.67 6.89 -5.54
C GLN A 162 -1.47 7.16 -4.64
N GLN A 163 -1.58 6.89 -3.34
CA GLN A 163 -0.52 7.16 -2.37
C GLN A 163 0.29 5.92 -2.03
N LEU A 164 -0.10 4.76 -2.55
CA LEU A 164 0.54 3.50 -2.18
C LEU A 164 1.63 3.14 -3.19
N TRP A 165 2.85 2.96 -2.68
CA TRP A 165 4.03 2.69 -3.47
C TRP A 165 4.79 1.48 -2.92
N SER A 166 5.16 0.58 -3.83
CA SER A 166 6.08 -0.53 -3.56
C SER A 166 7.48 -0.14 -3.98
N ILE A 167 8.49 -0.54 -3.21
CA ILE A 167 9.89 -0.36 -3.59
C ILE A 167 10.51 -1.72 -3.88
N ASN A 168 11.02 -1.91 -5.10
CA ASN A 168 11.61 -3.17 -5.53
C ASN A 168 12.90 -2.92 -6.33
N GLY A 169 14.05 -3.29 -5.77
CA GLY A 169 15.33 -3.27 -6.49
C GLY A 169 15.70 -1.89 -7.06
N GLY A 170 15.40 -0.81 -6.33
CA GLY A 170 15.63 0.57 -6.78
C GLY A 170 14.55 1.14 -7.70
N ARG A 171 13.42 0.44 -7.88
CA ARG A 171 12.25 0.94 -8.60
C ARG A 171 11.15 1.25 -7.59
N ILE A 172 10.46 2.37 -7.77
CA ILE A 172 9.30 2.77 -6.97
C ILE A 172 8.06 2.60 -7.86
N VAL A 173 7.14 1.72 -7.48
CA VAL A 173 5.99 1.31 -8.31
C VAL A 173 4.70 1.69 -7.58
N SER A 174 3.84 2.47 -8.23
CA SER A 174 2.53 2.82 -7.70
C SER A 174 1.62 1.60 -7.66
N LEU A 175 0.59 1.66 -6.83
CA LEU A 175 -0.46 0.65 -6.83
C LEU A 175 -1.21 0.57 -8.17
N ALA A 176 -1.07 1.52 -9.09
CA ALA A 176 -1.64 1.38 -10.43
C ALA A 176 -0.79 0.50 -11.36
N GLY A 177 0.38 0.02 -10.89
CA GLY A 177 1.34 -0.77 -11.66
C GLY A 177 2.30 0.08 -12.51
N LYS A 178 2.32 1.40 -12.30
CA LYS A 178 3.20 2.35 -13.01
C LYS A 178 4.38 2.73 -12.15
N CYS A 179 5.50 3.06 -12.77
CA CYS A 179 6.73 3.42 -12.08
C CYS A 179 6.84 4.93 -11.85
N LEU A 180 7.38 5.33 -10.70
CA LEU A 180 7.84 6.69 -10.45
C LEU A 180 8.96 7.00 -11.43
N ASP A 181 8.74 8.00 -12.27
CA ASP A 181 9.50 8.25 -13.48
C ASP A 181 9.90 9.72 -13.53
N ALA A 182 11.18 9.99 -13.73
CA ALA A 182 11.64 11.31 -14.12
C ALA A 182 11.45 11.49 -15.63
N HIS A 183 10.80 12.57 -16.06
CA HIS A 183 10.66 12.84 -17.49
C HIS A 183 12.04 12.90 -18.17
N LEU A 184 12.32 11.96 -19.09
CA LEU A 184 13.67 11.72 -19.64
C LEU A 184 14.37 12.99 -20.17
N PRO A 185 13.71 13.87 -20.96
CA PRO A 185 14.31 15.13 -21.42
C PRO A 185 14.76 16.09 -20.30
N ASP A 186 14.25 15.92 -19.07
CA ASP A 186 14.50 16.79 -17.93
C ASP A 186 15.26 16.09 -16.79
N ILE A 187 15.72 14.86 -17.01
CA ILE A 187 16.34 14.01 -15.98
C ILE A 187 17.58 14.65 -15.30
N HIS A 188 18.23 15.60 -15.98
CA HIS A 188 19.39 16.35 -15.48
C HIS A 188 19.09 17.83 -15.16
N LYS A 189 17.82 18.27 -15.17
CA LYS A 189 17.43 19.66 -14.92
C LYS A 189 16.78 19.85 -13.55
N ASN A 190 17.07 20.99 -12.91
CA ASN A 190 16.28 21.42 -11.75
C ASN A 190 14.88 21.81 -12.24
N GLY A 191 13.85 21.40 -11.49
CA GLY A 191 12.47 21.51 -11.92
C GLY A 191 12.04 20.43 -12.91
N GLY A 192 12.88 19.39 -13.11
CA GLY A 192 12.54 18.29 -14.01
C GLY A 192 11.27 17.58 -13.55
N ARG A 193 10.35 17.31 -14.48
CA ARG A 193 9.04 16.75 -14.16
C ARG A 193 9.16 15.33 -13.59
N ILE A 194 8.42 15.06 -12.53
CA ILE A 194 8.15 13.70 -12.05
C ILE A 194 6.75 13.28 -12.50
N GLN A 195 6.65 12.04 -12.94
CA GLN A 195 5.45 11.45 -13.52
C GLN A 195 5.36 9.96 -13.16
N VAL A 196 4.25 9.34 -13.55
CA VAL A 196 4.16 7.89 -13.65
C VAL A 196 4.28 7.44 -15.10
N TRP A 197 4.95 6.32 -15.32
CA TRP A 197 5.11 5.71 -16.64
C TRP A 197 5.13 4.18 -16.55
N ASP A 198 4.89 3.50 -17.68
CA ASP A 198 5.12 2.06 -17.77
C ASP A 198 6.52 1.67 -17.30
N CYS A 199 6.58 0.65 -16.47
CA CYS A 199 7.82 0.20 -15.87
C CYS A 199 8.79 -0.36 -16.92
N ASN A 200 10.02 0.11 -16.88
CA ASN A 200 11.12 -0.28 -17.76
C ASN A 200 12.46 -0.17 -17.02
N ASN A 201 13.56 -0.59 -17.64
CA ASN A 201 14.88 -0.66 -16.99
C ASN A 201 15.75 0.59 -17.24
N SER A 202 15.16 1.72 -17.61
CA SER A 202 15.91 2.96 -17.89
C SER A 202 16.30 3.72 -16.62
N ALA A 203 17.28 4.62 -16.76
CA ALA A 203 17.80 5.42 -15.66
C ALA A 203 16.74 6.33 -15.02
N GLN A 204 15.69 6.71 -15.75
CA GLN A 204 14.66 7.61 -15.25
C GLN A 204 13.72 7.00 -14.20
N GLN A 205 13.73 5.67 -14.06
CA GLN A 205 12.95 4.92 -13.07
C GLN A 205 13.83 4.24 -12.02
N ASN A 206 15.14 4.49 -12.08
CA ASN A 206 16.10 4.00 -11.10
C ASN A 206 16.22 5.03 -9.98
N TRP A 207 15.94 4.60 -8.76
CA TRP A 207 15.94 5.38 -7.55
C TRP A 207 16.82 4.70 -6.51
N ARG A 208 17.68 5.50 -5.87
CA ARG A 208 18.56 5.06 -4.78
C ARG A 208 18.31 5.92 -3.56
N GLN A 209 18.17 5.30 -2.41
CA GLN A 209 18.08 6.03 -1.17
C GLN A 209 19.45 6.46 -0.69
N ASN A 210 19.54 7.70 -0.23
CA ASN A 210 20.68 8.21 0.53
C ASN A 210 20.13 8.94 1.76
N ARG A 211 20.17 8.29 2.93
CA ARG A 211 19.49 8.74 4.15
C ARG A 211 17.98 8.91 3.90
N LEU A 212 17.47 10.14 3.92
CA LEU A 212 16.06 10.48 3.65
C LEU A 212 15.82 10.91 2.20
N GLU A 213 16.87 11.03 1.39
CA GLU A 213 16.76 11.46 0.00
C GLU A 213 16.52 10.28 -0.94
N LEU A 214 15.64 10.45 -1.93
CA LEU A 214 15.47 9.52 -3.05
C LEU A 214 16.13 10.12 -4.29
N ARG A 215 17.25 9.54 -4.72
CA ARG A 215 18.09 10.02 -5.83
C ARG A 215 17.78 9.24 -7.10
N ASN A 216 17.42 9.93 -8.17
CA ASN A 216 17.14 9.30 -9.46
C ASN A 216 18.44 8.95 -10.21
N GLY A 217 18.34 8.11 -11.25
CA GLY A 217 19.49 7.70 -12.07
C GLY A 217 20.18 8.85 -12.82
N GLY A 218 19.55 10.03 -12.92
CA GLY A 218 20.17 11.26 -13.44
C GLY A 218 20.96 12.08 -12.41
N GLY A 219 21.03 11.63 -11.15
CA GLY A 219 21.81 12.25 -10.09
C GLY A 219 21.09 13.35 -9.29
N LYS A 220 19.79 13.54 -9.49
CA LYS A 220 18.95 14.52 -8.78
C LYS A 220 18.05 13.86 -7.75
N CYS A 221 17.56 14.65 -6.81
CA CYS A 221 16.70 14.20 -5.73
C CYS A 221 15.23 14.46 -6.05
N LEU A 222 14.36 13.54 -5.59
CA LEU A 222 12.92 13.74 -5.53
C LEU A 222 12.64 14.88 -4.55
N ASP A 223 11.96 15.93 -5.02
CA ASP A 223 11.85 17.21 -4.33
C ASP A 223 10.41 17.72 -4.40
N VAL A 224 9.86 18.20 -3.29
CA VAL A 224 8.62 18.97 -3.28
C VAL A 224 8.96 20.44 -3.51
N HIS A 225 8.38 21.06 -4.54
CA HIS A 225 8.59 22.48 -4.83
C HIS A 225 8.35 23.34 -3.58
N ALA A 226 9.40 24.04 -3.12
CA ALA A 226 9.45 24.61 -1.78
C ALA A 226 8.24 25.49 -1.38
N PRO A 227 7.73 26.40 -2.25
CA PRO A 227 6.52 27.18 -1.97
C PRO A 227 5.25 26.35 -1.70
N MET A 228 5.22 25.08 -2.11
CA MET A 228 4.05 24.20 -2.05
C MET A 228 4.24 23.01 -1.10
N LEU A 229 5.27 23.03 -0.23
CA LEU A 229 5.64 21.92 0.65
C LEU A 229 4.49 21.38 1.50
N HIS A 230 3.55 22.25 1.90
CA HIS A 230 2.42 21.93 2.76
C HIS A 230 1.07 22.04 2.06
N GLN A 231 1.05 22.11 0.73
CA GLN A 231 -0.16 22.32 -0.06
C GLN A 231 -0.56 21.03 -0.79
N ASN A 232 -1.85 20.68 -0.70
CA ASN A 232 -2.41 19.63 -1.54
C ASN A 232 -2.24 20.00 -3.02
N GLY A 233 -1.72 19.05 -3.79
CA GLY A 233 -1.34 19.29 -5.16
C GLY A 233 0.01 19.98 -5.32
N GLY A 234 0.84 20.03 -4.28
CA GLY A 234 2.21 20.53 -4.37
C GLY A 234 3.02 19.74 -5.41
N ILE A 235 3.80 20.45 -6.22
CA ILE A 235 4.55 19.86 -7.33
C ILE A 235 5.70 19.01 -6.78
N VAL A 236 5.78 17.77 -7.25
CA VAL A 236 6.95 16.91 -7.07
C VAL A 236 7.81 17.00 -8.33
N GLN A 237 9.10 17.24 -8.15
CA GLN A 237 10.06 17.58 -9.20
C GLN A 237 11.42 16.94 -8.92
N LEU A 238 12.32 16.99 -9.90
CA LEU A 238 13.75 16.79 -9.70
C LEU A 238 14.42 18.08 -9.28
N TRP A 239 15.27 18.00 -8.26
CA TRP A 239 16.12 19.11 -7.88
C TRP A 239 17.52 18.64 -7.51
N GLN A 240 18.48 19.56 -7.56
CA GLN A 240 19.81 19.31 -7.04
C GLN A 240 19.73 18.87 -5.58
N CYS A 241 20.36 17.75 -5.26
CA CYS A 241 20.37 17.25 -3.89
C CYS A 241 21.05 18.23 -2.95
N ASN A 242 20.35 18.64 -1.89
CA ASN A 242 20.80 19.71 -0.98
C ASN A 242 20.46 19.43 0.49
N GLY A 243 19.94 18.23 0.81
CA GLY A 243 19.64 17.82 2.18
C GLY A 243 18.51 18.59 2.87
N THR A 244 17.70 19.35 2.13
CA THR A 244 16.60 20.10 2.73
C THR A 244 15.38 19.23 2.98
N ILE A 245 14.41 19.76 3.73
CA ILE A 245 13.18 19.05 4.07
C ILE A 245 12.32 18.72 2.84
N GLN A 246 12.41 19.51 1.77
CA GLN A 246 11.73 19.28 0.49
C GLN A 246 12.13 17.94 -0.15
N GLN A 247 13.32 17.43 0.16
CA GLN A 247 13.89 16.20 -0.41
C GLN A 247 13.90 15.04 0.58
N SER A 248 13.28 15.23 1.75
CA SER A 248 13.29 14.24 2.81
C SER A 248 11.99 13.44 2.79
N TRP A 249 12.12 12.14 2.57
CA TRP A 249 11.02 11.19 2.43
C TRP A 249 11.15 10.08 3.47
N SER A 250 10.03 9.48 3.85
CA SER A 250 9.99 8.37 4.79
C SER A 250 8.86 7.40 4.45
N GLN A 251 9.17 6.12 4.53
CA GLN A 251 8.23 4.99 4.52
C GLN A 251 8.79 4.00 5.55
N PRO A 252 7.95 3.29 6.32
CA PRO A 252 8.46 2.18 7.12
C PRO A 252 9.19 1.18 6.20
N GLY A 253 10.48 0.92 6.48
CA GLY A 253 11.32 0.06 5.62
C GLY A 253 11.83 0.71 4.32
N LEU A 254 11.89 2.05 4.23
CA LEU A 254 12.52 2.75 3.10
C LEU A 254 14.00 2.32 3.00
N LEU A 255 14.34 1.65 1.87
CA LEU A 255 15.62 1.08 1.38
C LEU A 255 16.82 1.07 2.34
#